data_AF-A0A077M5W7-F1
#
_entry.id   AF-A0A077M5W7-F1
#
_cell.length_a   1.000
_cell.length_b   1.000
_cell.length_c   1.000
_cell.angle_alpha   90.00
_cell.angle_beta   90.00
_cell.angle_gamma   90.00
#
_symmetry.space_group_name_H-M   'P 1'
#
loop_
_entity.id
_entity.type
_entity.pdbx_description
1 polymer ?
#
loop_
_entity_poly.entity_id
_entity_poly.type
_entity_poly.pdbx_seq_one_letter_code
_entity_poly.pdbx_strand_id
1 'polypeptide(L)'
;MSLLRYTVGLDDELVPYAARVQERYAAWLAQQEQSGTEFSPLERWWLDRMVDVIASSVGITADDLDRAPFTEKGGVDGALRDLGDRAETYLDELNAELTA
;
A
#
# COMPACT_ATOMS: atom_id res chain seq x y z
N MET A 1 -35.45 28.16 -5.74
CA MET A 1 -34.29 29.06 -5.81
C MET A 1 -33.14 28.33 -5.13
N SER A 2 -32.00 28.23 -5.80
CA SER A 2 -30.72 27.59 -5.42
C SER A 2 -30.32 27.79 -3.95
N LEU A 3 -29.53 26.91 -3.31
CA LEU A 3 -28.15 26.57 -3.71
C LEU A 3 -27.76 25.15 -3.27
N LEU A 4 -27.24 24.40 -4.25
CA LEU A 4 -26.38 23.23 -4.05
C LEU A 4 -25.16 23.62 -3.23
N ARG A 5 -24.85 22.85 -2.19
CA ARG A 5 -23.56 22.84 -1.50
C ARG A 5 -22.93 21.48 -1.74
N TYR A 6 -22.28 21.34 -2.88
CA TYR A 6 -21.32 20.28 -3.15
C TYR A 6 -19.95 20.77 -2.65
N THR A 7 -19.04 19.86 -2.28
CA THR A 7 -17.65 20.08 -1.80
C THR A 7 -17.43 20.21 -0.29
N VAL A 8 -17.85 19.21 0.51
CA VAL A 8 -17.10 18.73 1.69
C VAL A 8 -17.41 17.24 1.78
N GLY A 9 -16.49 16.37 1.36
CA GLY A 9 -16.74 14.93 1.33
C GLY A 9 -15.49 14.13 1.01
N LEU A 10 -14.54 14.70 0.26
CA LEU A 10 -13.30 14.03 -0.09
C LEU A 10 -12.39 13.74 1.12
N ASP A 11 -12.18 14.70 2.03
CA ASP A 11 -11.30 14.48 3.19
C ASP A 11 -11.89 13.50 4.22
N ASP A 12 -13.21 13.60 4.46
CA ASP A 12 -13.93 12.75 5.41
C ASP A 12 -14.25 11.36 4.83
N GLU A 13 -14.04 11.14 3.52
CA GLU A 13 -14.15 9.83 2.87
C GLU A 13 -12.76 9.16 2.71
N LEU A 14 -11.71 9.96 2.50
CA LEU A 14 -10.33 9.48 2.45
C LEU A 14 -9.84 8.95 3.80
N VAL A 15 -10.20 9.60 4.92
CA VAL A 15 -9.87 9.10 6.27
C VAL A 15 -10.48 7.71 6.53
N PRO A 16 -11.78 7.47 6.28
CA PRO A 16 -12.36 6.13 6.33
C PRO A 16 -11.72 5.13 5.38
N TYR A 17 -11.34 5.56 4.17
CA TYR A 17 -10.69 4.66 3.21
C TYR A 17 -9.30 4.23 3.70
N ALA A 18 -8.47 5.17 4.13
CA ALA A 18 -7.15 4.88 4.69
C ALA A 18 -7.23 3.96 5.91
N ALA A 19 -8.22 4.17 6.80
CA ALA A 19 -8.43 3.29 7.94
C ALA A 19 -8.76 1.84 7.51
N ARG A 20 -9.63 1.65 6.51
CA ARG A 20 -9.96 0.33 5.97
C ARG A 20 -8.75 -0.36 5.32
N VAL A 21 -7.93 0.40 4.58
CA VAL A 21 -6.69 -0.11 3.99
C VAL A 21 -5.75 -0.63 5.08
N GLN A 22 -5.59 0.11 6.18
CA GLN A 22 -4.75 -0.31 7.31
C GLN A 22 -5.30 -1.55 8.03
N GLU A 23 -6.63 -1.64 8.23
CA GLU A 23 -7.27 -2.84 8.80
C GLU A 23 -7.03 -4.08 7.93
N ARG A 24 -7.18 -3.94 6.61
CA ARG A 24 -6.92 -5.03 5.65
C ARG A 24 -5.45 -5.41 5.61
N TYR A 25 -4.55 -4.45 5.69
CA TYR A 25 -3.11 -4.72 5.70
C TYR A 25 -2.71 -5.51 6.95
N ALA A 26 -3.25 -5.15 8.12
CA ALA A 26 -3.03 -5.92 9.34
C ALA A 26 -3.55 -7.37 9.21
N ALA A 27 -4.72 -7.56 8.59
CA ALA A 27 -5.26 -8.89 8.34
C ALA A 27 -4.41 -9.70 7.35
N TRP A 28 -3.95 -9.08 6.26
CA TRP A 28 -3.08 -9.70 5.27
C TRP A 28 -1.75 -10.14 5.91
N LEU A 29 -1.11 -9.28 6.71
CA LEU A 29 0.11 -9.63 7.45
C LEU A 29 -0.09 -10.83 8.38
N ALA A 30 -1.21 -10.86 9.11
CA ALA A 30 -1.54 -11.98 9.99
C ALA A 30 -1.75 -13.29 9.21
N GLN A 31 -2.27 -13.22 7.98
CA GLN A 31 -2.39 -14.39 7.10
C GLN A 31 -1.04 -14.88 6.59
N GLN A 32 -0.13 -13.96 6.23
CA GLN A 32 1.24 -14.29 5.84
C GLN A 32 1.99 -14.99 6.97
N GLU A 33 1.88 -14.48 8.20
CA GLU A 33 2.49 -15.08 9.39
C GLU A 33 1.93 -16.49 9.67
N GLN A 34 0.61 -16.68 9.58
CA GLN A 34 -0.03 -18.00 9.70
C GLN A 34 0.42 -18.99 8.63
N SER A 35 0.85 -18.49 7.48
CA SER A 35 1.39 -19.29 6.36
C SER A 35 2.90 -19.56 6.49
N GLY A 36 3.52 -19.11 7.59
CA GLY A 36 4.94 -19.29 7.88
C GLY A 36 5.85 -18.25 7.22
N THR A 37 5.30 -17.18 6.66
CA THR A 37 6.09 -16.06 6.13
C THR A 37 6.49 -15.13 7.26
N GLU A 38 7.79 -14.97 7.45
CA GLU A 38 8.35 -13.91 8.30
C GLU A 38 8.96 -12.82 7.42
N PHE A 39 8.65 -11.56 7.73
CA PHE A 39 9.20 -10.41 7.05
C PHE A 39 10.32 -9.78 7.87
N SER A 40 11.46 -9.56 7.25
CA SER A 40 12.53 -8.75 7.80
C SER A 40 12.08 -7.29 7.97
N PRO A 41 12.75 -6.50 8.83
CA PRO A 41 12.47 -5.07 8.95
C PRO A 41 12.57 -4.30 7.63
N LEU A 42 13.43 -4.77 6.71
CA LEU A 42 13.60 -4.16 5.40
C LEU A 42 12.44 -4.47 4.47
N GLU A 43 11.99 -5.73 4.42
CA GLU A 43 10.79 -6.11 3.65
C GLU A 43 9.56 -5.38 4.20
N ARG A 44 9.41 -5.28 5.53
CA ARG A 44 8.33 -4.53 6.17
C ARG A 44 8.33 -3.06 5.80
N TRP A 45 9.50 -2.44 5.70
CA TRP A 45 9.60 -1.05 5.25
C TRP A 45 9.00 -0.87 3.85
N TRP A 46 9.28 -1.79 2.91
CA TRP A 46 8.72 -1.72 1.57
C TRP A 46 7.19 -1.87 1.59
N LEU A 47 6.70 -2.90 2.25
CA LEU A 47 5.26 -3.17 2.35
C LEU A 47 4.50 -2.02 3.01
N ASP A 48 5.00 -1.50 4.14
CA ASP A 48 4.36 -0.40 4.87
C ASP A 48 4.29 0.87 3.99
N ARG A 49 5.34 1.18 3.23
CA ARG A 49 5.34 2.33 2.30
C ARG A 49 4.43 2.12 1.09
N MET A 50 4.33 0.90 0.57
CA MET A 50 3.38 0.59 -0.51
C MET A 50 1.93 0.80 -0.03
N VAL A 51 1.62 0.36 1.20
CA VAL A 51 0.30 0.57 1.81
C VAL A 51 0.00 2.04 2.04
N ASP A 52 0.99 2.85 2.44
CA ASP A 52 0.81 4.30 2.58
C ASP A 52 0.40 4.96 1.24
N VAL A 53 0.97 4.51 0.11
CA VAL A 53 0.55 4.95 -1.23
C VAL A 53 -0.88 4.51 -1.51
N ILE A 54 -1.20 3.22 -1.33
CA ILE A 54 -2.55 2.67 -1.58
C ILE A 54 -3.61 3.42 -0.77
N ALA A 55 -3.34 3.73 0.50
CA ALA A 55 -4.24 4.49 1.37
C ALA A 55 -4.51 5.92 0.86
N SER A 56 -3.62 6.47 0.02
CA SER A 56 -3.73 7.80 -0.56
C SER A 56 -4.24 7.83 -2.02
N SER A 57 -4.04 6.76 -2.79
CA SER A 57 -4.28 6.73 -4.25
C SER A 57 -5.07 5.52 -4.77
N VAL A 58 -5.67 4.71 -3.88
CA VAL A 58 -6.52 3.54 -4.25
C VAL A 58 -5.77 2.48 -5.06
N GLY A 59 -4.44 2.46 -4.94
CA GLY A 59 -3.59 1.51 -5.64
C GLY A 59 -2.16 2.02 -5.74
N ILE A 60 -1.26 1.12 -6.12
CA ILE A 60 0.15 1.39 -6.35
C ILE A 60 0.62 0.70 -7.64
N THR A 61 1.46 1.35 -8.42
CA THR A 61 2.11 0.74 -9.58
C THR A 61 3.63 0.72 -9.40
N ALA A 62 4.34 0.02 -10.30
CA ALA A 62 5.80 0.05 -10.33
C ALA A 62 6.34 1.49 -10.49
N ASP A 63 5.65 2.37 -11.23
CA ASP A 63 6.05 3.78 -11.41
C ASP A 63 6.04 4.56 -10.09
N ASP A 64 5.21 4.18 -9.12
CA ASP A 64 5.21 4.81 -7.80
C ASP A 64 6.47 4.44 -7.00
N LEU A 65 7.09 3.30 -7.29
CA LEU A 65 8.39 2.91 -6.72
C LEU A 65 9.54 3.76 -7.27
N ASP A 66 9.36 4.46 -8.40
CA ASP A 66 10.32 5.41 -8.94
C ASP A 66 10.17 6.83 -8.32
N ARG A 67 9.52 6.92 -7.16
CA ARG A 67 9.37 8.16 -6.38
C ARG A 67 9.87 8.00 -4.96
N ALA A 68 10.15 9.12 -4.29
CA ALA A 68 10.47 9.10 -2.88
C ALA A 68 9.25 8.62 -2.06
N PRO A 69 9.46 7.83 -0.98
CA PRO A 69 10.77 7.47 -0.40
C PRO A 69 11.43 6.23 -1.02
N PHE A 70 10.79 5.52 -1.95
CA PHE A 70 11.31 4.28 -2.53
C PHE A 70 12.63 4.47 -3.29
N THR A 71 12.80 5.59 -3.98
CA THR A 71 14.05 5.93 -4.67
C THR A 71 15.24 6.06 -3.72
N GLU A 72 15.01 6.37 -2.44
CA GLU A 72 16.06 6.38 -1.41
C GLU A 72 16.61 4.97 -1.12
N LYS A 73 15.87 3.92 -1.49
CA LYS A 73 16.28 2.52 -1.45
C LYS A 73 16.51 1.89 -2.82
N GLY A 74 16.59 2.71 -3.87
CA GLY A 74 16.86 2.26 -5.24
C GLY A 74 15.62 1.96 -6.09
N GLY A 75 14.43 2.40 -5.65
CA GLY A 75 13.20 2.31 -6.43
C GLY A 75 12.81 0.88 -6.80
N VAL A 76 12.37 0.66 -8.04
CA VAL A 76 11.99 -0.68 -8.53
C VAL A 76 13.10 -1.72 -8.33
N ASP A 77 14.34 -1.39 -8.68
CA ASP A 77 15.50 -2.28 -8.48
C ASP A 77 15.74 -2.56 -6.99
N GLY A 78 15.45 -1.59 -6.13
CA GLY A 78 15.48 -1.72 -4.69
C GLY A 78 14.47 -2.73 -4.17
N ALA A 79 13.22 -2.64 -4.64
CA ALA A 79 12.16 -3.58 -4.27
C ALA A 79 12.49 -5.00 -4.72
N LEU A 80 12.98 -5.18 -5.96
CA LEU A 80 13.40 -6.49 -6.49
C LEU A 80 14.55 -7.09 -5.67
N ARG A 81 15.52 -6.28 -5.26
CA ARG A 81 16.64 -6.72 -4.42
C ARG A 81 16.19 -7.14 -3.03
N ASP A 82 15.30 -6.36 -2.41
CA ASP A 82 14.99 -6.49 -0.98
C ASP A 82 13.80 -7.45 -0.71
N LEU A 83 12.82 -7.53 -1.61
CA LEU A 83 11.67 -8.44 -1.53
C LEU A 83 11.89 -9.75 -2.33
N GLY A 84 12.89 -9.76 -3.23
CA GLY A 84 13.21 -10.89 -4.09
C GLY A 84 12.12 -11.21 -5.11
N ASP A 85 11.99 -12.49 -5.45
CA ASP A 85 11.03 -13.01 -6.43
C ASP A 85 9.56 -12.75 -6.06
N ARG A 86 9.29 -12.34 -4.81
CA ARG A 86 7.95 -12.04 -4.30
C ARG A 86 7.53 -10.58 -4.49
N ALA A 87 8.41 -9.71 -4.99
CA ALA A 87 8.13 -8.27 -5.10
C ALA A 87 6.87 -7.98 -5.93
N GLU A 88 6.76 -8.59 -7.11
CA GLU A 88 5.59 -8.46 -7.99
C GLU A 88 4.34 -9.05 -7.34
N THR A 89 4.44 -10.26 -6.78
CA THR A 89 3.34 -10.91 -6.06
C THR A 89 2.80 -10.05 -4.93
N TYR A 90 3.66 -9.42 -4.13
CA TYR A 90 3.22 -8.54 -3.05
C TYR A 90 2.58 -7.26 -3.56
N LEU A 91 3.09 -6.67 -4.63
CA LEU A 91 2.46 -5.50 -5.23
C LEU A 91 1.05 -5.82 -5.72
N ASP A 92 0.87 -6.98 -6.36
CA ASP A 92 -0.43 -7.45 -6.84
C ASP A 92 -1.39 -7.81 -5.68
N GLU A 93 -0.92 -8.56 -4.69
CA GLU A 93 -1.72 -8.94 -3.51
C GLU A 93 -2.15 -7.70 -2.73
N LEU A 94 -1.25 -6.74 -2.48
CA LEU A 94 -1.61 -5.52 -1.77
C LEU A 94 -2.62 -4.69 -2.56
N ASN A 95 -2.49 -4.59 -3.88
CA ASN A 95 -3.51 -3.92 -4.69
C ASN A 95 -4.86 -4.65 -4.63
N ALA A 96 -4.88 -5.98 -4.76
CA ALA A 96 -6.11 -6.76 -4.77
C ALA A 96 -6.81 -6.77 -3.41
N GLU A 97 -6.09 -7.11 -2.35
CA GLU A 97 -6.65 -7.34 -1.01
C GLU A 97 -7.02 -6.05 -0.30
N LEU A 98 -6.26 -4.96 -0.49
CA LEU A 98 -6.47 -3.72 0.25
C LEU A 98 -7.54 -2.83 -0.37
N THR A 99 -7.75 -2.91 -1.69
CA THR A 99 -8.69 -2.04 -2.43
C THR A 99 -10.08 -2.66 -2.66
N ALA A 100 -10.24 -3.96 -2.34
CA ALA A 100 -11.48 -4.73 -2.51
C ALA A 100 -12.73 -4.17 -1.79
#